data_AF-A0A565BDV5-F1
#
_entry.id   AF-A0A565BDV5-F1
#
_cell.length_a   1.000
_cell.length_b   1.000
_cell.length_c   1.000
_cell.angle_alpha   90.00
_cell.angle_beta   90.00
_cell.angle_gamma   90.00
#
_symmetry.space_group_name_H-M   'P 1'
#
loop_
_entity.id
_entity.type
_entity.pdbx_description
1 polymer ?
#
loop_
_entity_poly.entity_id
_entity_poly.type
_entity_poly.pdbx_seq_one_letter_code
_entity_poly.pdbx_strand_id
1 'polypeptide(L)'
;MEKQIINKRKRVCSLKPNKNPKAVFVRRYASHLVPALKKINMNTPSLQINHQSFEQTVKHEVDMALALALSAQEFAWSHFLKHKLLSSPHEDPSFSSKIRERSSYKQDHEEERAEIKKRLKELQKLLPGGEEMNMEEMLSEIGSYIVCLELQMIVLKSLVQDNTS
;
A
#
# COMPACT_ATOMS: atom_id res chain seq x y z
N MET A 1 -11.49 -10.64 57.53
CA MET A 1 -12.34 -10.84 56.34
C MET A 1 -11.84 -9.91 55.24
N GLU A 2 -11.02 -10.44 54.36
CA GLU A 2 -10.47 -9.75 53.18
C GLU A 2 -11.60 -9.44 52.18
N LYS A 3 -11.63 -8.22 51.63
CA LYS A 3 -12.51 -7.88 50.51
C LYS A 3 -11.69 -7.28 49.37
N GLN A 4 -11.99 -7.81 48.20
CA GLN A 4 -11.17 -7.91 47.01
C GLN A 4 -11.02 -6.57 46.25
N ILE A 5 -9.84 -6.40 45.64
CA ILE A 5 -9.47 -5.30 44.76
C ILE A 5 -10.21 -5.45 43.42
N ILE A 6 -11.14 -4.55 43.11
CA ILE A 6 -11.80 -4.50 41.81
C ILE A 6 -10.97 -3.60 40.88
N ASN A 7 -10.12 -4.23 40.07
CA ASN A 7 -9.37 -3.58 39.00
C ASN A 7 -10.32 -3.07 37.89
N LYS A 8 -10.64 -1.77 37.92
CA LYS A 8 -11.39 -1.10 36.86
C LYS A 8 -10.48 -0.81 35.66
N ARG A 9 -10.35 -1.77 34.74
CA ARG A 9 -9.84 -1.47 33.39
C ARG A 9 -10.90 -0.68 32.62
N LYS A 10 -10.93 0.64 32.79
CA LYS A 10 -11.64 1.56 31.89
C LYS A 10 -10.83 1.72 30.61
N ARG A 11 -11.12 0.92 29.58
CA ARG A 11 -10.87 1.32 28.20
C ARG A 11 -12.14 1.88 27.62
N VAL A 12 -12.44 3.14 27.97
CA VAL A 12 -13.46 3.92 27.26
C VAL A 12 -12.78 4.47 26.02
N CYS A 13 -12.76 3.69 24.95
CA CYS A 13 -12.45 4.22 23.64
C CYS A 13 -13.75 4.88 23.13
N SER A 14 -13.96 6.16 23.44
CA SER A 14 -15.02 6.92 22.79
C SER A 14 -14.59 7.17 21.34
N LEU A 15 -14.95 6.25 20.46
CA LEU A 15 -14.69 6.35 19.03
C LEU A 15 -15.71 7.30 18.39
N LYS A 16 -15.63 8.59 18.72
CA LYS A 16 -16.25 9.58 17.83
C LYS A 16 -15.55 9.44 16.47
N PRO A 17 -16.28 9.33 15.35
CA PRO A 17 -15.66 9.32 14.04
C PRO A 17 -14.91 10.64 13.89
N ASN A 18 -13.58 10.57 13.82
CA ASN A 18 -12.74 11.73 13.58
C ASN A 18 -13.07 12.25 12.17
N LYS A 19 -13.40 13.54 12.04
CA LYS A 19 -13.66 14.19 10.75
C LYS A 19 -12.41 14.28 9.85
N ASN A 20 -11.22 14.02 10.40
CA ASN A 20 -9.94 14.08 9.68
C ASN A 20 -9.70 12.76 8.93
N PRO A 21 -9.77 12.76 7.58
CA PRO A 21 -9.60 11.54 6.77
C PRO A 21 -8.22 10.90 6.96
N LYS A 22 -7.17 11.70 7.20
CA LYS A 22 -5.81 11.20 7.46
C LYS A 22 -5.75 10.43 8.78
N ALA A 23 -6.41 10.92 9.82
CA ALA A 23 -6.46 10.24 11.11
C ALA A 23 -7.31 8.96 11.06
N VAL A 24 -8.38 8.94 10.26
CA VAL A 24 -9.17 7.73 10.00
C VAL A 24 -8.32 6.69 9.27
N PHE A 25 -7.57 7.09 8.25
CA PHE A 25 -6.62 6.22 7.55
C PHE A 25 -5.60 5.62 8.53
N VAL A 26 -4.89 6.47 9.29
CA VAL A 26 -3.84 6.04 10.23
C VAL A 26 -4.39 5.01 11.21
N ARG A 27 -5.59 5.27 11.75
CA ARG A 27 -6.25 4.37 12.68
C ARG A 27 -6.57 3.03 12.02
N ARG A 28 -7.12 3.02 10.81
CA ARG A 28 -7.46 1.79 10.08
C ARG A 28 -6.20 0.99 9.74
N TYR A 29 -5.20 1.66 9.16
CA TYR A 29 -3.92 1.06 8.80
C TYR A 29 -3.26 0.40 10.02
N ALA A 30 -3.13 1.12 11.14
CA ALA A 30 -2.55 0.57 12.37
C ALA A 30 -3.39 -0.58 12.96
N SER A 31 -4.72 -0.54 12.82
CA SER A 31 -5.61 -1.59 13.32
C SER A 31 -5.43 -2.93 12.59
N HIS A 32 -5.02 -2.90 11.33
CA HIS A 32 -4.72 -4.11 10.55
C HIS A 32 -3.26 -4.52 10.70
N LEU A 33 -2.33 -3.56 10.66
CA LEU A 33 -0.90 -3.81 10.68
C LEU A 33 -0.41 -4.40 12.01
N VAL A 34 -0.75 -3.78 13.15
CA VAL A 34 -0.18 -4.18 14.45
C VAL A 34 -0.52 -5.63 14.82
N PRO A 35 -1.78 -6.10 14.66
CA PRO A 35 -2.10 -7.50 14.89
C PRO A 35 -1.39 -8.45 13.92
N ALA A 36 -1.25 -8.08 12.64
CA ALA A 36 -0.58 -8.90 11.64
C ALA A 36 0.90 -9.08 11.96
N LEU A 37 1.60 -8.00 12.30
CA LEU A 37 3.01 -8.06 12.71
C LEU A 37 3.20 -8.89 13.98
N LYS A 38 2.29 -8.75 14.96
CA LYS A 38 2.31 -9.59 16.16
C LYS A 38 2.11 -11.07 15.83
N LYS A 39 1.20 -11.38 14.89
CA LYS A 39 0.94 -12.75 14.43
C LYS A 39 2.16 -13.34 13.73
N ILE A 40 2.84 -12.58 12.88
CA ILE A 40 4.10 -12.99 12.24
C ILE A 40 5.14 -13.35 13.32
N ASN A 41 5.33 -12.48 14.32
CA ASN A 41 6.26 -12.73 15.42
C ASN A 41 5.88 -13.98 16.23
N MET A 42 4.58 -14.22 16.48
CA MET A 42 4.12 -15.39 17.24
C MET A 42 4.21 -16.71 16.45
N ASN A 43 4.12 -16.64 15.11
CA ASN A 43 4.24 -17.79 14.23
C ASN A 43 5.69 -18.06 13.79
N THR A 44 6.66 -17.50 14.51
CA THR A 44 8.10 -17.73 14.28
C THR A 44 8.64 -18.76 15.29
N PRO A 45 8.31 -20.07 15.22
CA PRO A 45 9.04 -21.07 15.98
C PRO A 45 10.41 -21.27 15.30
N SER A 46 11.46 -20.83 15.99
CA SER A 46 12.86 -21.26 15.87
C SER A 46 13.37 -21.73 14.49
N LEU A 47 14.23 -20.89 13.88
CA LEU A 47 15.35 -21.30 13.04
C LEU A 47 15.01 -22.19 11.83
N GLN A 48 14.24 -21.71 10.85
CA GLN A 48 14.36 -22.17 9.43
C GLN A 48 13.49 -21.41 8.41
N ILE A 49 13.07 -20.17 8.70
CA ILE A 49 12.37 -19.37 7.69
C ILE A 49 13.43 -18.67 6.84
N ASN A 50 13.49 -18.98 5.54
CA ASN A 50 14.29 -18.21 4.58
C ASN A 50 14.01 -16.72 4.80
N HIS A 51 15.04 -15.90 4.99
CA HIS A 51 14.88 -14.44 5.23
C HIS A 51 13.96 -13.79 4.17
N GLN A 52 14.05 -14.27 2.94
CA GLN A 52 13.23 -13.85 1.80
C GLN A 52 11.73 -14.14 1.98
N SER A 53 11.33 -15.27 2.59
CA SER A 53 9.90 -15.58 2.78
C SER A 53 9.30 -14.81 3.95
N PHE A 54 10.09 -14.50 4.98
CA PHE A 54 9.69 -13.60 6.06
C PHE A 54 9.44 -12.18 5.51
N GLU A 55 10.38 -11.64 4.74
CA GLU A 55 10.26 -10.33 4.12
C GLU A 55 9.05 -10.23 3.19
N GLN A 56 8.81 -11.25 2.37
CA GLN A 56 7.61 -11.33 1.53
C GLN A 56 6.31 -11.37 2.34
N THR A 57 6.31 -12.07 3.48
CA THR A 57 5.15 -12.13 4.38
C THR A 57 4.87 -10.77 5.03
N VAL A 58 5.91 -10.11 5.55
CA VAL A 58 5.78 -8.77 6.13
C VAL A 58 5.31 -7.78 5.06
N LYS A 59 5.91 -7.81 3.86
CA LYS A 59 5.51 -6.97 2.74
C LYS A 59 4.05 -7.19 2.36
N HIS A 60 3.61 -8.45 2.26
CA HIS A 60 2.23 -8.79 1.95
C HIS A 60 1.24 -8.23 2.98
N GLU A 61 1.53 -8.40 4.28
CA GLU A 61 0.66 -7.88 5.34
C GLU A 61 0.62 -6.34 5.37
N VAL A 62 1.76 -5.69 5.13
CA VAL A 62 1.87 -4.24 5.02
C VAL A 62 1.05 -3.72 3.84
N ASP A 63 1.20 -4.33 2.67
CA ASP A 63 0.49 -3.95 1.45
C ASP A 63 -1.02 -4.22 1.58
N MET A 64 -1.41 -5.31 2.24
CA MET A 64 -2.82 -5.64 2.54
C MET A 64 -3.44 -4.61 3.49
N ALA A 65 -2.72 -4.22 4.55
CA ALA A 65 -3.17 -3.19 5.48
C ALA A 65 -3.35 -1.84 4.77
N LEU A 66 -2.45 -1.50 3.83
CA LEU A 66 -2.54 -0.29 3.02
C LEU A 66 -3.79 -0.30 2.12
N ALA A 67 -4.03 -1.41 1.41
CA ALA A 67 -5.19 -1.57 0.54
C ALA A 67 -6.53 -1.54 1.32
N LEU A 68 -6.56 -2.15 2.50
CA LEU A 68 -7.76 -2.17 3.36
C LEU A 68 -8.06 -0.83 4.02
N ALA A 69 -7.03 -0.07 4.41
CA ALA A 69 -7.19 1.26 4.98
C ALA A 69 -7.93 2.22 4.03
N LEU A 70 -7.83 1.96 2.73
CA LEU A 70 -8.32 2.79 1.63
C LEU A 70 -9.54 2.24 0.91
N SER A 71 -10.03 1.05 1.26
CA SER A 71 -11.22 0.45 0.65
C SER A 71 -12.50 1.31 0.78
N ALA A 72 -12.47 2.42 1.51
CA ALA A 72 -13.57 3.38 1.60
C ALA A 72 -13.43 4.62 0.69
N GLN A 73 -12.29 4.79 0.03
CA GLN A 73 -11.98 5.95 -0.81
C GLN A 73 -12.01 5.57 -2.32
N GLU A 74 -12.26 4.30 -2.63
CA GLU A 74 -12.52 3.76 -3.99
C GLU A 74 -11.45 4.08 -5.03
N PHE A 75 -10.17 4.12 -4.62
CA PHE A 75 -9.06 4.33 -5.56
C PHE A 75 -8.79 3.09 -6.40
N ALA A 76 -8.64 3.27 -7.71
CA ALA A 76 -8.40 2.17 -8.64
C ALA A 76 -7.16 1.35 -8.24
N TRP A 77 -6.04 2.02 -7.92
CA TRP A 77 -4.79 1.35 -7.53
C TRP A 77 -4.93 0.53 -6.24
N SER A 78 -5.81 0.95 -5.32
CA SER A 78 -6.04 0.22 -4.07
C SER A 78 -6.79 -1.09 -4.32
N HIS A 79 -7.71 -1.11 -5.29
CA HIS A 79 -8.42 -2.30 -5.72
C HIS A 79 -7.51 -3.27 -6.45
N PHE A 80 -6.67 -2.78 -7.37
CA PHE A 80 -5.68 -3.62 -8.04
C PHE A 80 -4.64 -4.18 -7.08
N LEU A 81 -4.14 -3.37 -6.14
CA LEU A 81 -3.23 -3.84 -5.09
C LEU A 81 -3.88 -4.96 -4.27
N LYS A 82 -5.13 -4.77 -3.83
CA LYS A 82 -5.88 -5.80 -3.10
C LYS A 82 -6.04 -7.08 -3.93
N HIS A 83 -6.37 -6.94 -5.22
CA HIS A 83 -6.53 -8.07 -6.12
C HIS A 83 -5.20 -8.82 -6.28
N LYS A 84 -4.10 -8.10 -6.53
CA LYS A 84 -2.74 -8.65 -6.68
C LYS A 84 -2.25 -9.37 -5.42
N LEU A 85 -2.66 -8.95 -4.24
CA LEU A 85 -2.30 -9.61 -2.99
C LEU A 85 -3.14 -10.85 -2.69
N LEU A 86 -4.36 -10.93 -3.23
CA LEU A 86 -5.22 -12.11 -3.14
C LEU A 86 -4.88 -13.13 -4.24
N SER A 87 -4.31 -12.68 -5.36
CA SER A 87 -3.86 -13.49 -6.49
C SER A 87 -2.35 -13.70 -6.45
N SER A 88 -1.87 -14.85 -5.96
CA SER A 88 -0.44 -15.23 -5.90
C SER A 88 -0.23 -16.63 -6.51
N PRO A 89 0.94 -17.00 -7.10
CA PRO A 89 1.85 -16.26 -7.97
C PRO A 89 2.03 -17.03 -9.30
N HIS A 90 1.35 -16.62 -10.36
CA HIS A 90 1.74 -16.91 -11.75
C HIS A 90 0.93 -15.98 -12.65
N GLU A 91 1.41 -15.77 -13.86
CA GLU A 91 0.88 -14.94 -14.94
C GLU A 91 1.55 -13.56 -15.03
N ASP A 92 2.72 -13.57 -15.67
CA ASP A 92 3.21 -12.46 -16.48
C ASP A 92 2.23 -12.18 -17.62
N PRO A 93 1.60 -11.00 -17.72
CA PRO A 93 0.92 -10.60 -18.92
C PRO A 93 1.94 -9.82 -19.77
N SER A 94 2.76 -10.57 -20.51
CA SER A 94 3.54 -10.00 -21.62
C SER A 94 2.59 -9.63 -22.76
N PHE A 95 1.95 -8.46 -22.67
CA PHE A 95 1.20 -7.88 -23.78
C PHE A 95 2.04 -6.79 -24.47
N SER A 96 2.86 -7.24 -25.41
CA SER A 96 3.51 -6.41 -26.41
C SER A 96 2.50 -5.97 -27.46
N SER A 97 1.77 -4.89 -27.17
CA SER A 97 0.93 -4.21 -28.14
C SER A 97 1.80 -3.37 -29.08
N LYS A 98 2.20 -3.96 -30.20
CA LYS A 98 2.84 -3.27 -31.33
C LYS A 98 1.82 -2.33 -32.00
N ILE A 99 1.82 -1.06 -31.60
CA ILE A 99 1.14 -0.02 -32.38
C ILE A 99 2.15 0.51 -33.41
N ARG A 100 1.93 0.11 -34.67
CA ARG A 100 2.63 0.61 -35.85
C ARG A 100 1.85 1.82 -36.35
N GLU A 101 2.45 3.00 -36.28
CA GLU A 101 1.97 4.13 -37.07
C GLU A 101 3.13 4.94 -37.64
N ARG A 102 3.05 5.14 -38.94
CA ARG A 102 3.99 5.81 -39.82
C ARG A 102 3.37 7.14 -40.16
N SER A 103 4.04 8.26 -39.87
CA SER A 103 4.19 9.34 -40.85
C SER A 103 5.18 10.39 -40.38
N SER A 104 5.83 10.96 -41.39
CA SER A 104 7.00 11.82 -41.38
C SER A 104 6.69 13.26 -40.93
N TYR A 105 7.77 13.98 -40.59
CA TYR A 105 7.96 15.44 -40.44
C TYR A 105 7.92 16.00 -38.99
N LYS A 106 9.13 16.38 -38.50
CA LYS A 106 9.53 17.20 -37.32
C LYS A 106 10.29 16.40 -36.23
N GLN A 107 11.58 16.22 -36.48
CA GLN A 107 12.52 15.37 -35.73
C GLN A 107 12.78 15.83 -34.28
N ASP A 108 12.62 17.12 -33.94
CA ASP A 108 12.93 17.64 -32.59
C ASP A 108 11.80 17.37 -31.55
N HIS A 109 10.53 17.44 -31.96
CA HIS A 109 9.40 17.22 -31.04
C HIS A 109 9.04 15.76 -30.84
N GLU A 110 9.48 14.88 -31.74
CA GLU A 110 9.18 13.45 -31.67
C GLU A 110 10.04 12.75 -30.61
N GLU A 111 11.31 13.17 -30.46
CA GLU A 111 12.19 12.71 -29.39
C GLU A 111 11.70 13.14 -27.99
N GLU A 112 11.28 14.40 -27.84
CA GLU A 112 10.70 14.91 -26.59
C GLU A 112 9.42 14.14 -26.21
N ARG A 113 8.53 13.88 -27.18
CA ARG A 113 7.33 13.07 -26.97
C ARG A 113 7.67 11.62 -26.62
N ALA A 114 8.69 11.04 -27.25
CA ALA A 114 9.13 9.69 -26.96
C ALA A 114 9.69 9.58 -25.53
N GLU A 115 10.48 10.56 -25.10
CA GLU A 115 11.03 10.63 -23.75
C GLU A 115 9.92 10.82 -22.70
N ILE A 116 8.95 11.71 -22.94
CA ILE A 116 7.77 11.87 -22.05
C ILE A 116 7.01 10.55 -21.94
N LYS A 117 6.74 9.88 -23.07
CA LYS A 117 6.04 8.59 -23.08
C LYS A 117 6.81 7.50 -22.34
N LYS A 118 8.14 7.49 -22.43
CA LYS A 118 8.99 6.58 -21.69
C LYS A 118 8.88 6.82 -20.18
N ARG A 119 8.97 8.07 -19.74
CA ARG A 119 8.81 8.44 -18.32
C ARG A 119 7.43 8.11 -17.77
N LEU A 120 6.38 8.29 -18.56
CA LEU A 120 5.01 7.89 -18.17
C LEU A 120 4.90 6.37 -17.96
N LYS A 121 5.54 5.56 -18.81
CA LYS A 121 5.60 4.10 -18.61
C LYS A 121 6.41 3.71 -17.37
N GLU A 122 7.48 4.44 -17.06
CA GLU A 122 8.24 4.22 -15.83
C GLU A 122 7.40 4.57 -14.60
N LEU A 123 6.68 5.69 -14.64
CA LEU A 123 5.77 6.10 -13.57
C LEU A 123 4.63 5.08 -13.37
N GLN A 124 4.09 4.54 -14.46
CA GLN A 124 3.05 3.53 -14.43
C GLN A 124 3.45 2.28 -13.63
N LYS A 125 4.71 1.84 -13.76
CA LYS A 125 5.25 0.68 -13.02
C LYS A 125 5.45 0.92 -11.53
N LEU A 126 5.45 2.18 -11.09
CA LEU A 126 5.57 2.52 -9.67
C LEU A 126 4.23 2.46 -8.95
N LEU A 127 3.12 2.62 -9.69
CA LEU A 127 1.79 2.57 -9.13
C LEU A 127 1.33 1.10 -8.99
N PRO A 128 0.78 0.70 -7.84
CA PRO A 128 0.23 -0.65 -7.70
C PRO A 128 -0.93 -0.89 -8.67
N GLY A 129 -0.73 -1.80 -9.62
CA GLY A 129 -1.70 -2.08 -10.68
C GLY A 129 -1.79 -0.97 -11.72
N GLY A 130 -0.73 -0.16 -11.86
CA GLY A 130 -0.66 0.85 -12.89
C GLY A 130 -0.60 0.24 -14.28
N GLU A 131 -0.06 -0.99 -14.43
CA GLU A 131 0.01 -1.68 -15.72
C GLU A 131 -1.37 -1.93 -16.35
N GLU A 132 -2.41 -2.11 -15.54
CA GLU A 132 -3.78 -2.30 -15.98
C GLU A 132 -4.54 -0.98 -16.22
N MET A 133 -3.99 0.17 -15.81
CA MET A 133 -4.61 1.49 -15.96
C MET A 133 -4.19 2.20 -17.23
N ASN A 134 -5.07 3.03 -17.78
CA ASN A 134 -4.67 3.99 -18.81
C ASN A 134 -3.88 5.17 -18.21
N MET A 135 -3.27 5.99 -19.08
CA MET A 135 -2.37 7.07 -18.63
C MET A 135 -3.13 8.15 -17.84
N GLU A 136 -4.36 8.46 -18.23
CA GLU A 136 -5.20 9.47 -17.61
C GLU A 136 -5.63 9.05 -16.19
N GLU A 137 -6.07 7.79 -16.03
CA GLU A 137 -6.40 7.18 -14.74
C GLU A 137 -5.19 7.16 -13.82
N MET A 138 -4.05 6.68 -14.31
CA MET A 138 -2.79 6.62 -13.55
C MET A 138 -2.37 8.00 -13.02
N LEU A 139 -2.46 9.05 -13.86
CA LEU A 139 -2.15 10.42 -13.45
C LEU A 139 -3.15 10.99 -12.44
N SER A 140 -4.42 10.58 -12.50
CA SER A 140 -5.43 11.00 -11.52
C SER A 140 -5.24 10.32 -10.15
N GLU A 141 -4.68 9.11 -10.15
CA GLU A 141 -4.52 8.25 -8.97
C GLU A 141 -3.18 8.45 -8.24
N ILE A 142 -2.13 8.92 -8.94
CA ILE A 142 -0.78 9.05 -8.37
C ILE A 142 -0.73 9.95 -7.14
N GLY A 143 -1.52 11.03 -7.11
CA GLY A 143 -1.57 11.95 -5.98
C GLY A 143 -2.10 11.28 -4.72
N SER A 144 -3.14 10.45 -4.88
CA SER A 144 -3.70 9.66 -3.79
C SER A 144 -2.71 8.63 -3.27
N TYR A 145 -1.97 7.97 -4.17
CA TYR A 145 -0.93 7.02 -3.77
C TYR A 145 0.20 7.67 -2.96
N ILE A 146 0.70 8.83 -3.39
CA ILE A 146 1.74 9.59 -2.67
C ILE A 146 1.28 9.92 -1.25
N VAL A 147 0.06 10.46 -1.09
CA VAL A 147 -0.49 10.80 0.23
C VAL A 147 -0.58 9.56 1.13
N CYS A 148 -0.91 8.40 0.56
CA CYS A 148 -1.00 7.16 1.32
C CYS A 148 0.37 6.67 1.80
N LEU A 149 1.41 6.79 0.95
CA LEU A 149 2.79 6.49 1.32
C LEU A 149 3.29 7.40 2.45
N GLU A 150 2.98 8.69 2.40
CA GLU A 150 3.30 9.64 3.47
C GLU A 150 2.67 9.22 4.79
N LEU A 151 1.38 8.89 4.78
CA LEU A 151 0.66 8.46 5.98
C LEU A 151 1.19 7.12 6.50
N GLN A 152 1.48 6.17 5.62
CA GLN A 152 2.11 4.90 5.98
C GLN A 152 3.44 5.14 6.70
N MET A 153 4.29 6.01 6.16
CA MET A 153 5.57 6.38 6.76
C MET A 153 5.38 7.02 8.14
N ILE A 154 4.39 7.90 8.29
CA ILE A 154 4.06 8.53 9.59
C ILE A 154 3.72 7.46 10.63
N VAL A 155 2.82 6.51 10.31
CA VAL A 155 2.45 5.44 11.26
C VAL A 155 3.64 4.59 11.66
N LEU A 156 4.42 4.13 10.68
CA LEU A 156 5.57 3.28 10.93
C LEU A 156 6.62 4.00 11.77
N LYS A 157 6.89 5.29 11.49
CA LYS A 157 7.82 6.11 12.30
C LYS A 157 7.34 6.25 13.74
N SER A 158 6.05 6.53 13.97
CA SER A 158 5.49 6.62 15.33
C SER A 158 5.63 5.30 16.08
N LEU A 159 5.32 4.17 15.43
CA LEU A 159 5.48 2.85 16.04
C LEU A 159 6.93 2.55 16.43
N VAL A 160 7.91 2.97 15.63
CA VAL A 160 9.33 2.76 15.96
C VAL A 160 9.77 3.66 17.11
N GLN A 161 9.39 4.94 17.10
CA GLN A 161 9.77 5.92 18.13
C GLN A 161 9.22 5.56 19.52
N ASP A 162 7.99 5.07 19.58
CA ASP A 162 7.34 4.65 20.83
C ASP A 162 8.04 3.46 21.53
N ASN A 163 8.88 2.70 20.81
CA ASN A 163 9.63 1.56 21.35
C ASN A 163 11.08 1.90 21.74
N THR A 164 11.54 3.13 21.52
CA THR A 164 12.92 3.57 21.79
C THR A 164 13.06 4.49 23.01
N SER A 165 11.99 4.65 23.80
CA SER A 165 11.98 5.45 25.05
C SER A 165 11.90 4.57 26.28
#